data_AF-A0A1I4EEG1-F1
#
_entry.id   AF-A0A1I4EEG1-F1
#
_cell.length_a   1.000
_cell.length_b   1.000
_cell.length_c   1.000
_cell.angle_alpha   90.00
_cell.angle_beta   90.00
_cell.angle_gamma   90.00
#
_symmetry.space_group_name_H-M   'P 1'
#
loop_
_entity.id
_entity.type
_entity.pdbx_description
1 polymer ?
#
loop_
_entity_poly.entity_id
_entity_poly.type
_entity_poly.pdbx_seq_one_letter_code
_entity_poly.pdbx_strand_id
1 'polypeptide(L)'
;MRTRLVYRTLTHHRRKGEPKGFGVEGFKALLQAAHIQFGGPISLVWDSLPEHICARMRDWITEREGWLVVYRFPAYAPDLNPD
;
A
#
# COMPACT_ATOMS: atom_id res chain seq x y z
N MET A 1 18.78 -6.48 -12.86
CA MET A 1 17.67 -5.98 -12.01
C MET A 1 18.29 -5.31 -10.79
N ARG A 2 17.86 -4.09 -10.40
CA ARG A 2 18.41 -3.38 -9.23
C ARG A 2 17.32 -3.25 -8.18
N THR A 3 17.53 -3.87 -7.03
CA THR A 3 16.63 -3.73 -5.88
C THR A 3 16.68 -2.29 -5.37
N ARG A 4 15.50 -1.73 -5.08
CA ARG A 4 15.34 -0.38 -4.51
C ARG A 4 14.34 -0.49 -3.36
N LEU A 5 14.67 0.16 -2.24
CA LEU A 5 13.79 0.26 -1.09
C LEU A 5 13.13 1.65 -1.09
N VAL A 6 11.82 1.67 -0.89
CA VAL A 6 11.02 2.89 -0.67
C VAL A 6 10.31 2.70 0.66
N TYR A 7 10.56 3.60 1.61
CA TYR A 7 9.92 3.55 2.92
C TYR A 7 9.55 4.96 3.35
N ARG A 8 8.55 5.05 4.22
CA ARG A 8 8.15 6.29 4.88
C ARG A 8 7.92 5.99 6.34
N THR A 9 8.64 6.70 7.21
CA THR A 9 8.44 6.63 8.66
C THR A 9 7.46 7.71 9.06
N LEU A 10 6.41 7.33 9.81
CA LEU A 10 5.50 8.27 10.46
C LEU A 10 5.76 8.23 11.96
N THR A 11 6.09 9.38 12.54
CA THR A 11 6.26 9.50 13.99
C THR A 11 4.90 9.81 14.60
N HIS A 12 4.45 8.96 15.52
CA HIS A 12 3.19 9.16 16.23
C HIS A 12 3.45 9.81 17.59
N HIS A 13 2.96 11.04 17.76
CA HIS A 13 3.20 11.87 18.94
C HIS A 13 2.11 11.75 20.01
N ARG A 14 1.09 10.91 19.80
CA ARG A 14 -0.09 10.74 20.68
C ARG A 14 -0.86 12.05 20.91
N ARG A 15 -0.87 12.96 19.93
CA ARG A 15 -1.66 14.19 20.03
C ARG A 15 -3.13 13.89 19.85
N LYS A 16 -3.99 14.69 20.48
CA LYS A 16 -5.45 14.58 20.30
C LYS A 16 -5.79 14.83 18.82
N GLY A 17 -6.43 13.85 18.18
CA GLY A 17 -6.80 13.91 16.75
C GLY A 17 -5.71 13.42 15.78
N GLU A 18 -4.56 12.96 16.28
CA GLU A 18 -3.52 12.37 15.43
C GLU A 18 -3.97 10.98 14.94
N PRO A 19 -3.92 10.71 13.63
CA PRO A 19 -4.22 9.38 13.10
C PRO A 19 -3.28 8.34 13.69
N LYS A 20 -3.85 7.25 14.20
CA LYS A 20 -3.07 6.10 14.63
C LYS A 20 -2.65 5.30 13.39
N GLY A 21 -1.34 5.13 13.20
CA GLY A 21 -0.80 4.24 12.17
C GLY A 21 -0.72 4.84 10.76
N PHE A 22 -0.53 3.96 9.78
CA PHE A 22 -0.31 4.32 8.39
C PHE A 22 -1.63 4.24 7.61
N GLY A 23 -2.28 5.39 7.42
CA GLY A 23 -3.57 5.45 6.73
C GLY A 23 -3.46 5.46 5.21
N VAL A 24 -4.62 5.46 4.54
CA VAL A 24 -4.78 5.52 3.08
C VAL A 24 -3.90 6.59 2.42
N GLU A 25 -3.86 7.80 2.98
CA GLU A 25 -3.06 8.90 2.42
C GLU A 25 -1.55 8.66 2.54
N GLY A 26 -1.11 7.94 3.58
CA GLY A 26 0.27 7.49 3.70
C GLY A 26 0.64 6.53 2.57
N PHE A 27 -0.23 5.56 2.29
CA PHE A 27 -0.03 4.58 1.21
C PHE A 27 -0.02 5.24 -0.17
N LYS A 28 -0.94 6.17 -0.45
CA LYS A 28 -0.95 6.93 -1.70
C LYS A 28 0.37 7.67 -1.93
N ALA A 29 0.83 8.40 -0.90
CA ALA A 29 2.09 9.13 -0.98
C ALA A 29 3.29 8.19 -1.18
N LEU A 30 3.29 7.03 -0.53
CA LEU A 30 4.34 6.02 -0.69
C LEU A 30 4.39 5.46 -2.13
N LEU A 31 3.23 5.09 -2.68
CA LEU A 31 3.14 4.54 -4.04
C LEU A 31 3.50 5.59 -5.11
N GLN A 32 3.13 6.86 -4.90
CA GLN A 32 3.58 7.96 -5.77
C GLN A 32 5.09 8.12 -5.73
N ALA A 33 5.69 8.12 -4.53
CA ALA A 33 7.15 8.21 -4.40
C ALA A 33 7.85 7.03 -5.09
N ALA A 34 7.30 5.81 -4.95
CA ALA A 34 7.82 4.63 -5.63
C ALA A 34 7.76 4.78 -7.15
N HIS A 35 6.63 5.28 -7.70
CA HIS A 35 6.49 5.50 -9.14
C HIS A 35 7.52 6.49 -9.69
N ILE A 36 7.71 7.62 -9.00
CA ILE A 36 8.73 8.62 -9.36
C ILE A 36 10.14 8.01 -9.29
N GLN A 37 10.44 7.26 -8.24
CA GLN A 37 11.77 6.66 -8.04
C GLN A 37 12.08 5.54 -9.04
N PHE A 38 11.07 4.80 -9.50
CA PHE A 38 11.23 3.70 -10.45
C PHE A 38 11.13 4.16 -11.89
N GLY A 39 10.46 5.28 -12.16
CA GLY A 39 10.34 5.87 -13.49
C GLY A 39 9.53 5.01 -14.47
N GLY A 40 8.62 4.19 -13.96
CA GLY A 40 7.88 3.22 -14.77
C GLY A 40 6.68 2.59 -14.03
N PRO A 41 5.96 1.68 -14.71
CA PRO A 41 4.81 1.01 -14.13
C PRO A 41 5.21 0.10 -12.97
N ILE A 42 4.31 -0.04 -12.00
CA ILE A 42 4.49 -0.81 -10.78
C ILE A 42 3.45 -1.91 -10.71
N SER A 43 3.91 -3.14 -10.50
CA SER A 43 3.09 -4.24 -10.00
C SER A 43 3.21 -4.30 -8.48
N LEU A 44 2.12 -4.00 -7.79
CA LEU A 44 2.03 -4.02 -6.34
C LEU A 44 1.36 -5.32 -5.89
N VAL A 45 1.98 -6.03 -4.94
CA VAL A 45 1.36 -7.17 -4.27
C VAL A 45 1.23 -6.83 -2.80
N TRP A 46 0.02 -6.92 -2.26
CA TRP A 46 -0.26 -6.59 -0.85
C TRP A 46 -1.42 -7.42 -0.27
N ASP A 47 -1.54 -7.40 1.05
CA ASP A 47 -2.54 -8.13 1.82
C ASP A 47 -3.91 -7.41 1.87
N SER A 48 -4.84 -7.95 2.65
CA SER A 48 -6.21 -7.45 2.79
C SER A 48 -6.40 -6.44 3.94
N LEU A 49 -5.35 -5.71 4.35
CA LEU A 49 -5.48 -4.66 5.37
C LEU A 49 -6.63 -3.69 5.00
N PRO A 50 -7.49 -3.25 5.95
CA PRO A 50 -8.66 -2.42 5.64
C PRO A 50 -8.34 -1.18 4.79
N GLU A 51 -7.21 -0.53 5.06
CA GLU A 51 -6.72 0.63 4.32
C GLU A 51 -6.42 0.31 2.84
N HIS A 52 -5.94 -0.90 2.53
CA HIS A 52 -5.67 -1.35 1.16
C HIS A 52 -6.95 -1.61 0.37
N ILE A 53 -7.99 -2.10 1.06
CA ILE A 53 -9.22 -2.58 0.41
C ILE A 53 -10.39 -1.60 0.51
N CYS A 54 -10.26 -0.47 1.21
CA CYS A 54 -11.33 0.52 1.32
C CYS A 54 -11.66 1.16 -0.05
N ALA A 55 -12.89 1.66 -0.22
CA ALA A 55 -13.35 2.26 -1.47
C ALA A 55 -12.42 3.39 -1.93
N ARG A 56 -12.05 4.31 -1.03
CA ARG A 56 -11.14 5.42 -1.30
C ARG A 56 -9.78 4.98 -1.86
N MET A 57 -9.28 3.82 -1.46
CA MET A 57 -8.03 3.28 -1.99
C MET A 57 -8.25 2.65 -3.37
N ARG A 58 -9.35 1.90 -3.55
CA ARG A 58 -9.71 1.31 -4.85
C ARG A 58 -9.91 2.36 -5.92
N ASP A 59 -10.68 3.41 -5.62
CA ASP A 59 -10.95 4.51 -6.56
C ASP A 59 -9.63 5.17 -7.01
N TRP A 60 -8.74 5.42 -6.04
CA TRP A 60 -7.43 6.01 -6.32
C TRP A 60 -6.53 5.12 -7.18
N ILE A 61 -6.59 3.80 -7.00
CA ILE A 61 -5.87 2.83 -7.84
C ILE A 61 -6.45 2.83 -9.24
N THR A 62 -7.78 2.80 -9.39
CA THR A 62 -8.46 2.80 -10.69
C THR A 62 -8.12 4.03 -11.52
N GLU A 63 -8.04 5.21 -10.90
CA GLU A 63 -7.55 6.43 -11.55
C GLU A 63 -6.10 6.33 -12.10
N ARG A 64 -5.34 5.31 -11.69
CA ARG A 64 -3.91 5.13 -11.97
C ARG A 64 -3.60 3.81 -12.69
N GLU A 65 -4.60 3.14 -13.25
CA GLU A 65 -4.43 1.87 -13.99
C GLU A 65 -3.42 1.97 -15.14
N GLY A 66 -3.13 3.17 -15.64
CA GLY A 66 -2.08 3.41 -16.63
C GLY A 66 -0.65 3.12 -16.16
N TRP A 67 -0.39 3.06 -14.86
CA TRP A 67 0.95 2.74 -14.32
C TRP A 67 0.95 1.88 -13.06
N LEU A 68 -0.20 1.65 -12.42
CA LEU A 68 -0.30 0.88 -11.19
C LEU A 68 -1.21 -0.34 -11.39
N VAL A 69 -0.64 -1.53 -11.26
CA VAL A 69 -1.37 -2.81 -11.26
C VAL A 69 -1.29 -3.42 -9.88
N VAL A 70 -2.42 -3.85 -9.32
CA VAL A 70 -2.50 -4.32 -7.94
C VAL A 70 -2.98 -5.76 -7.89
N TYR A 71 -2.19 -6.63 -7.27
CA TYR A 71 -2.50 -8.00 -6.94
C TYR A 71 -2.75 -8.13 -5.44
N ARG A 72 -3.84 -8.79 -5.08
CA ARG A 72 -4.16 -9.05 -3.67
C ARG A 72 -3.80 -10.46 -3.32
N PHE A 73 -3.15 -10.64 -2.17
CA PHE A 73 -3.09 -11.96 -1.58
C PHE A 73 -4.50 -12.41 -1.18
N PRO A 74 -4.83 -13.71 -1.36
CA PRO A 74 -6.02 -14.26 -0.73
C PRO A 74 -5.93 -13.99 0.78
N ALA A 75 -7.10 -13.88 1.41
CA ALA A 75 -7.15 -13.83 2.87
C ALA A 75 -6.36 -15.03 3.42
N TYR A 76 -5.64 -14.80 4.52
CA TYR A 76 -4.86 -15.83 5.21
C TYR A 76 -5.63 -17.16 5.23
N ALA A 77 -5.01 -18.22 4.71
CA ALA A 77 -5.56 -19.57 4.64
C ALA A 77 -5.00 -20.38 5.82
N PRO A 78 -5.62 -20.35 7.02
CA PRO A 78 -5.16 -21.09 8.18
C PRO A 78 -5.12 -22.61 7.94
N ASP A 79 -5.94 -23.08 7.00
CA ASP A 79 -6.00 -24.44 6.46
C ASP A 79 -4.70 -24.90 5.76
N LEU A 80 -3.77 -23.98 5.46
CA LEU A 80 -2.43 -24.30 4.95
C LEU A 80 -1.34 -24.26 6.03
N ASN A 81 -1.70 -23.98 7.29
CA ASN A 81 -0.75 -23.97 8.39
C ASN A 81 -0.77 -25.37 9.05
N PRO A 82 0.30 -26.18 8.91
CA PRO A 82 0.34 -27.49 9.56
C PRO A 82 0.35 -27.31 11.08
N ASP A 83 -0.32 -28.26 11.76
CA ASP A 83 -0.26 -28.41 13.22
C ASP A 83 1.18 -28.60 13.74
#